data_AF-A0A199VPC0-F1
#
_entry.id   AF-A0A199VPC0-F1
#
_cell.length_a   1.000
_cell.length_b   1.000
_cell.length_c   1.000
_cell.angle_alpha   90.00
_cell.angle_beta   90.00
_cell.angle_gamma   90.00
#
_symmetry.space_group_name_H-M   'P 1'
#
loop_
_entity.id
_entity.type
_entity.pdbx_description
1 polymer ?
#
loop_
_entity_poly.entity_id
_entity_poly.type
_entity_poly.pdbx_seq_one_letter_code
_entity_poly.pdbx_strand_id
1 'polypeptide(L)' 'MDNWSTRRPLQKLGRDHSVLLSLPSGIFRYRFIVDGERRYIPDLPSEIDEMGQTFNLLDHH' A
#
# COMPACT_ATOMS: atom_id res chain seq x y z
N MET A 1 -6.17 -7.11 -9.61
CA MET A 1 -6.20 -5.90 -8.74
C MET A 1 -7.65 -5.54 -8.47
N ASP A 2 -7.94 -5.05 -7.27
CA ASP A 2 -9.29 -4.64 -6.83
C ASP A 2 -9.68 -3.22 -7.31
N ASN A 3 -8.95 -2.67 -8.28
CA ASN A 3 -9.14 -1.33 -8.85
C ASN A 3 -9.28 -0.21 -7.80
N TRP A 4 -8.52 -0.28 -6.70
CA TRP A 4 -8.58 0.69 -5.59
C TRP A 4 -9.96 0.80 -4.91
N SER A 5 -10.82 -0.20 -5.08
CA SER A 5 -12.18 -0.20 -4.53
C SER A 5 -12.22 -0.54 -3.04
N THR A 6 -11.21 -1.26 -2.53
CA THR A 6 -11.19 -1.72 -1.13
C THR A 6 -10.10 -0.99 -0.34
N ARG A 7 -10.44 -0.63 0.89
CA ARG A 7 -9.48 -0.13 1.89
C ARG A 7 -9.39 -1.15 3.02
N ARG A 8 -8.16 -1.47 3.44
CA ARG A 8 -7.91 -2.37 4.57
C ARG A 8 -7.48 -1.53 5.78
N PRO A 9 -8.25 -1.54 6.88
CA PRO A 9 -7.84 -0.81 8.09
C PRO A 9 -6.60 -1.45 8.69
N LEU A 10 -5.63 -0.63 9.10
CA LEU A 10 -4.47 -1.08 9.84
C LEU A 10 -4.83 -1.22 11.33
N GLN A 11 -4.37 -2.29 11.95
CA GLN A 11 -4.40 -2.49 13.39
C GLN A 11 -3.25 -1.71 14.03
N LYS A 12 -3.55 -0.93 15.07
CA LYS A 12 -2.54 -0.22 15.84
C LYS A 12 -2.00 -1.14 16.94
N LEU A 13 -0.69 -1.37 16.94
CA LEU A 13 0.03 -2.12 17.97
C LEU A 13 1.15 -1.26 18.55
N GLY A 14 0.88 -0.62 19.69
CA GLY A 14 1.81 0.32 20.31
C GLY A 14 2.08 1.53 19.39
N ARG A 15 3.30 1.61 18.86
CA ARG A 15 3.74 2.65 17.91
C ARG A 15 3.56 2.25 16.44
N ASP A 16 3.34 0.97 16.18
CA ASP A 16 3.27 0.43 14.83
C ASP A 16 1.83 0.28 14.34
N HIS A 17 1.65 0.31 13.03
CA HIS A 17 0.38 0.03 12.37
C HIS A 17 0.60 -1.11 11.36
N SER A 18 -0.21 -2.17 11.44
CA SER A 18 -0.01 -3.37 10.63
C SER A 18 -1.33 -3.98 10.14
N VAL A 19 -1.27 -4.75 9.07
CA VAL A 19 -2.39 -5.57 8.58
C VAL A 19 -1.83 -6.85 8.01
N LEU A 20 -2.54 -7.96 8.23
CA LEU A 20 -2.23 -9.24 7.61
C LEU A 20 -3.12 -9.44 6.39
N LEU A 21 -2.51 -9.67 5.22
CA LEU A 21 -3.21 -9.89 3.97
C LEU A 21 -2.78 -11.25 3.39
N SER A 22 -3.75 -12.03 2.95
CA SER A 22 -3.49 -13.22 2.13
C SER A 22 -3.51 -12.78 0.66
N LEU A 23 -2.35 -12.82 0.02
CA LEU A 23 -2.16 -12.40 -1.38
C LEU A 23 -1.73 -13.61 -2.22
N PRO A 24 -2.21 -13.75 -3.47
CA PRO A 24 -1.61 -14.69 -4.41
C PRO A 24 -0.21 -14.22 -4.82
N SER A 25 0.59 -15.07 -5.47
CA SER A 25 1.90 -14.63 -6.00
C SER A 25 1.71 -13.57 -7.11
N GLY A 26 2.56 -12.55 -7.12
CA GLY A 26 2.54 -11.45 -8.08
C GLY A 26 3.02 -10.13 -7.47
N ILE A 27 2.99 -9.08 -8.31
CA ILE A 27 3.38 -7.72 -7.94
C ILE A 27 2.12 -6.89 -7.63
N PHE A 28 2.11 -6.25 -6.46
CA PHE A 28 1.00 -5.45 -5.97
C PHE A 28 1.40 -3.99 -5.80
N ARG A 29 0.52 -3.09 -6.26
CA ARG A 29 0.61 -1.65 -6.01
C ARG A 29 -0.23 -1.32 -4.79
N TYR A 30 0.33 -0.57 -3.85
CA TYR A 30 -0.39 -0.11 -2.66
C TYR A 30 0.05 1.29 -2.23
N ARG A 31 -0.78 1.91 -1.39
CA ARG A 31 -0.47 3.17 -0.71
C ARG A 31 -1.23 3.24 0.60
N PHE A 32 -0.78 4.11 1.49
CA PHE A 32 -1.42 4.38 2.77
C PHE A 32 -2.36 5.58 2.65
N ILE A 33 -3.40 5.57 3.49
CA ILE A 33 -4.21 6.76 3.76
C ILE A 33 -3.98 7.08 5.23
N VAL A 34 -3.26 8.17 5.51
CA VAL A 34 -2.94 8.63 6.86
C VAL A 34 -3.61 9.99 7.02
N ASP A 35 -4.53 10.11 7.97
CA ASP A 35 -5.29 11.35 8.23
C ASP A 35 -6.00 11.93 6.99
N GLY A 36 -6.46 11.06 6.09
CA GLY A 36 -7.13 11.44 4.84
C GLY A 36 -6.18 11.66 3.65
N GLU A 37 -4.88 11.78 3.90
CA GLU A 37 -3.86 12.02 2.88
C GLU A 37 -3.28 10.72 2.33
N ARG A 38 -3.02 10.70 1.02
CA ARG A 38 -2.38 9.57 0.34
C ARG A 38 -0.88 9.62 0.60
N ARG A 39 -0.31 8.54 1.13
CA ARG A 39 1.10 8.43 1.52
C ARG A 39 1.71 7.15 0.96
N TYR A 40 3.02 7.19 0.72
CA TYR A 40 3.85 6.04 0.38
C TYR A 40 5.07 6.03 1.30
N ILE A 41 5.76 4.90 1.40
CA ILE A 41 7.01 4.75 2.15
C ILE A 41 8.17 4.99 1.17
N PRO A 42 8.95 6.07 1.31
CA PRO A 42 10.01 6.41 0.35
C PRO A 42 11.15 5.39 0.26
N ASP A 43 11.38 4.66 1.35
CA ASP A 43 12.47 3.68 1.45
C ASP A 43 12.12 2.32 0.83
N LEU A 44 10.87 2.14 0.38
CA LEU A 44 10.42 0.91 -0.29
C LEU A 44 10.33 1.11 -1.80
N PRO A 45 10.43 0.02 -2.60
CA PRO A 45 10.19 0.08 -4.03
C PRO A 45 8.88 0.81 -4.34
N SER A 46 8.93 1.73 -5.31
CA SER A 46 7.79 2.55 -5.69
C SER A 46 7.81 2.87 -7.17
N GLU A 47 6.63 3.17 -7.70
CA GLU A 47 6.43 3.64 -9.07
C GLU A 47 5.56 4.90 -9.07
N ILE A 48 5.66 5.65 -10.17
CA ILE A 48 4.85 6.84 -10.42
C ILE A 48 4.04 6.58 -11.69
N ASP A 49 2.73 6.78 -11.62
CA ASP A 49 1.86 6.64 -12.78
C ASP A 49 1.89 7.89 -13.69
N GLU A 50 1.20 7.80 -14.83
CA GLU A 50 1.11 8.89 -15.80
C GLU A 50 0.45 10.16 -15.24
N MET A 51 -0.34 10.02 -14.16
CA MET A 51 -1.00 11.13 -13.46
C MET A 51 -0.14 11.70 -12.33
N GLY A 52 1.10 11.22 -12.17
CA GLY A 52 2.03 11.64 -11.12
C GLY A 52 1.73 11.05 -9.74
N GLN A 53 0.86 10.01 -9.64
CA GLN A 53 0.59 9.36 -8.36
C GLN A 53 1.65 8.32 -8.04
N THR A 54 2.19 8.38 -6.81
CA THR A 54 3.18 7.43 -6.32
C THR A 54 2.53 6.27 -5.58
N PHE A 55 3.00 5.06 -5.84
CA PHE A 55 2.57 3.82 -5.18
C PHE A 55 3.79 3.02 -4.73
N ASN A 56 3.70 2.36 -3.58
CA ASN A 56 4.65 1.33 -3.22
C ASN A 56 4.35 0.03 -3.96
N LEU A 57 5.41 -0.71 -4.27
CA LEU A 57 5.37 -2.02 -4.89
C LEU A 57 5.70 -3.10 -3.85
N LEU A 58 4.93 -4.17 -3.88
CA LEU A 58 5.17 -5.39 -3.11
C LEU A 58 5.27 -6.56 -4.08
N ASP A 59 6.40 -7.22 -4.11
CA ASP A 59 6.59 -8.46 -4.86
C ASP A 59 6.39 -9.66 -3.91
N HIS A 60 5.41 -10.50 -4.18
CA HIS A 60 5.07 -11.68 -3.39
C HIS A 60 5.25 -12.92 -4.27
N HIS A 61 6.20 -13.79 -3.93
CA HIS A 61 6.45 -15.08 -4.61
C HIS A 61 6.02 -16.25 -3.73
#